data_AF-A0A4W5LB61-F1
#
_entry.id   AF-A0A4W5LB61-F1
#
_cell.length_a   1.000
_cell.length_b   1.000
_cell.length_c   1.000
_cell.angle_alpha   90.00
_cell.angle_beta   90.00
_cell.angle_gamma   90.00
#
_symmetry.space_group_name_H-M   'P 1'
#
loop_
_entity.id
_entity.type
_entity.pdbx_description
1 polymer ?
#
loop_
_entity_poly.entity_id
_entity_poly.type
_entity_poly.pdbx_seq_one_letter_code
_entity_poly.pdbx_strand_id
1 'polypeptide(L)'
;MSYGERPYWEMSNQDVIKAVDEGYRLPPPMDCPATLYQLMLDCWQKERNNRPKFEQIVSILDKLIRNPGSLKITANTSPRYYKHLHIMLSTLTSDP
;
A
#
# COMPACT_ATOMS: atom_id res chain seq x y z
N MET A 1 10.55 -1.17 -5.01
CA MET A 1 9.68 -0.14 -5.60
C MET A 1 8.65 -0.85 -6.48
N SER A 2 7.57 -0.18 -6.90
CA SER A 2 6.53 -0.81 -7.73
C SER A 2 6.79 -0.72 -9.24
N TYR A 3 7.71 0.15 -9.70
CA TYR A 3 8.15 0.27 -11.10
C TYR A 3 7.03 0.24 -12.17
N GLY A 4 5.84 0.78 -11.86
CA GLY A 4 4.72 0.85 -12.79
C GLY A 4 3.77 -0.36 -12.77
N GLU A 5 3.86 -1.22 -11.75
CA GLU A 5 2.88 -2.29 -11.52
C GLU A 5 1.43 -1.78 -11.51
N ARG A 6 0.54 -2.59 -12.08
CA ARG A 6 -0.90 -2.29 -12.13
C ARG A 6 -1.48 -2.29 -10.70
N PRO A 7 -2.10 -1.20 -10.23
CA PRO A 7 -2.77 -1.17 -8.94
C PRO A 7 -3.86 -2.24 -8.85
N TYR A 8 -3.89 -2.97 -7.73
CA TYR A 8 -4.85 -4.04 -7.45
C TYR A 8 -4.82 -5.21 -8.46
N TRP A 9 -3.78 -5.32 -9.29
CA TRP A 9 -3.57 -6.43 -10.23
C TRP A 9 -4.81 -6.73 -11.08
N GLU A 10 -5.28 -7.98 -11.07
CA GLU A 10 -6.39 -8.47 -11.89
C GLU A 10 -7.76 -8.30 -11.23
N MET A 11 -7.85 -7.57 -10.10
CA MET A 11 -9.14 -7.27 -9.48
C MET A 11 -10.03 -6.47 -10.45
N SER A 12 -11.31 -6.84 -10.52
CA SER A 12 -12.30 -6.04 -11.23
C SER A 12 -12.54 -4.72 -10.49
N ASN A 13 -13.07 -3.72 -11.19
CA ASN A 13 -13.40 -2.43 -10.56
C ASN A 13 -14.36 -2.60 -9.36
N GLN A 14 -15.31 -3.54 -9.44
CA GLN A 14 -16.26 -3.81 -8.36
C GLN A 14 -15.57 -4.41 -7.12
N ASP A 15 -14.63 -5.34 -7.34
CA ASP A 15 -13.86 -5.95 -6.26
C ASP A 15 -12.95 -4.93 -5.58
N VAL A 16 -12.34 -4.02 -6.36
CA VAL A 16 -11.50 -2.95 -5.81
C VAL A 16 -12.30 -2.02 -4.92
N ILE A 17 -13.48 -1.58 -5.37
CA ILE A 17 -14.36 -0.72 -4.57
C ILE A 17 -14.70 -1.40 -3.25
N LYS A 18 -15.16 -2.66 -3.31
CA LYS A 18 -15.53 -3.44 -2.12
C LYS A 18 -14.36 -3.59 -1.15
N ALA A 19 -13.19 -3.98 -1.64
CA ALA A 19 -12.01 -4.17 -0.80
C ALA A 19 -11.59 -2.85 -0.12
N VAL A 20 -11.60 -1.73 -0.85
CA VAL A 20 -11.27 -0.41 -0.31
C VAL A 20 -12.25 0.03 0.78
N ASP A 21 -13.55 -0.24 0.60
CA ASP A 21 -14.59 0.09 1.58
C ASP A 21 -14.47 -0.76 2.86
N GLU A 22 -14.05 -2.02 2.72
CA GLU A 22 -13.71 -2.94 3.81
C GLU A 22 -12.37 -2.60 4.49
N GLY A 23 -11.65 -1.61 3.98
CA GLY A 23 -10.41 -1.09 4.58
C GLY A 23 -9.13 -1.73 4.02
N TYR A 24 -9.22 -2.57 2.99
CA TYR A 24 -8.04 -3.06 2.31
C TYR A 24 -7.29 -1.93 1.60
N ARG A 25 -5.96 -1.96 1.68
CA ARG A 25 -5.05 -1.06 0.98
C ARG A 25 -3.92 -1.89 0.37
N LEU A 26 -3.32 -1.36 -0.68
CA LEU A 26 -2.21 -2.02 -1.36
C LEU A 26 -1.07 -2.26 -0.36
N PRO A 27 -0.43 -3.44 -0.40
CA PRO A 27 0.74 -3.73 0.42
C PRO A 27 1.93 -2.84 0.03
N PRO A 28 2.97 -2.73 0.88
CA PRO A 28 4.18 -2.03 0.50
C PRO A 28 4.83 -2.74 -0.69
N PRO A 29 5.29 -2.00 -1.71
CA PRO A 29 6.14 -2.57 -2.74
C PRO A 29 7.43 -3.17 -2.15
N MET A 30 8.07 -4.08 -2.88
CA MET A 30 9.39 -4.63 -2.49
C MET A 30 10.38 -3.50 -2.16
N ASP A 31 11.21 -3.62 -1.14
CA ASP A 31 12.20 -2.59 -0.75
C ASP A 31 11.63 -1.17 -0.55
N CYS A 32 10.32 -1.04 -0.29
CA CYS A 32 9.72 0.26 -0.03
C CYS A 32 10.12 0.76 1.37
N PRO A 33 10.65 2.00 1.49
CA PRO A 33 10.88 2.61 2.80
C PRO A 33 9.60 2.69 3.61
N ALA A 34 9.66 2.34 4.90
CA ALA A 34 8.48 2.29 5.77
C ALA A 34 7.79 3.66 5.91
N THR A 35 8.59 4.73 5.96
CA THR A 35 8.11 6.11 6.00
C THR A 35 7.36 6.51 4.74
N LEU A 36 7.82 6.04 3.57
CA LEU A 36 7.15 6.30 2.30
C LEU A 36 5.85 5.49 2.18
N TYR A 37 5.85 4.23 2.63
CA TYR A 37 4.62 3.44 2.69
C TYR A 37 3.58 4.04 3.63
N GLN A 38 4.01 4.54 4.80
CA GLN A 38 3.12 5.23 5.72
C GLN A 38 2.47 6.47 5.08
N LEU A 39 3.24 7.28 4.35
CA LEU A 39 2.70 8.42 3.61
C LEU A 39 1.64 8.00 2.58
N MET A 40 1.83 6.88 1.89
CA MET A 40 0.80 6.34 0.98
C MET A 40 -0.47 5.93 1.73
N LEU A 41 -0.35 5.28 2.90
CA LEU A 41 -1.50 4.94 3.74
C LEU A 41 -2.25 6.19 4.24
N ASP A 42 -1.52 7.24 4.61
CA ASP A 42 -2.09 8.52 5.04
C ASP A 42 -2.88 9.20 3.90
N CYS A 43 -2.39 9.09 2.66
CA CYS A 43 -3.13 9.53 1.47
C CYS A 43 -4.41 8.72 1.22
N TRP A 44 -4.46 7.46 1.65
CA TRP A 44 -5.61 6.56 1.46
C TRP A 44 -6.56 6.46 2.65
N GLN A 45 -6.51 7.44 3.58
CA GLN A 45 -7.48 7.52 4.68
C GLN A 45 -8.92 7.58 4.17
N LYS A 46 -9.82 6.84 4.82
CA LYS A 46 -11.25 6.80 4.46
C LYS A 46 -11.84 8.21 4.56
N GLU A 47 -11.67 8.83 5.72
CA GLU A 47 -12.08 10.21 5.97
C GLU A 47 -11.21 11.19 5.20
N ARG A 48 -11.83 11.97 4.31
CA ARG A 48 -11.14 12.97 3.48
C ARG A 48 -10.34 13.96 4.30
N ASN A 49 -10.87 14.38 5.46
CA ASN A 49 -10.24 15.39 6.31
C ASN A 49 -8.98 14.89 7.01
N ASN A 50 -8.76 13.57 7.06
CA ASN A 50 -7.56 12.98 7.64
C ASN A 50 -6.42 12.83 6.62
N ARG A 51 -6.69 13.06 5.33
CA ARG A 51 -5.67 12.98 4.28
C ARG A 51 -4.76 14.20 4.34
N PRO A 52 -3.45 14.04 4.16
CA PRO A 52 -2.53 15.16 4.12
C PRO A 52 -2.82 16.07 2.91
N LYS A 53 -2.71 17.38 3.11
CA LYS A 53 -2.73 18.35 2.02
C LYS A 53 -1.43 18.24 1.21
N PHE A 54 -1.46 18.69 -0.04
CA PHE A 54 -0.27 18.67 -0.92
C PHE A 54 0.96 19.35 -0.31
N GLU A 55 0.78 20.49 0.36
CA GLU A 55 1.88 21.18 1.07
C GLU A 55 2.55 20.28 2.12
N GLN A 56 1.76 19.50 2.85
CA GLN A 56 2.27 18.56 3.86
C GLN A 56 3.01 17.39 3.19
N ILE A 57 2.47 16.85 2.09
CA ILE A 57 3.11 15.77 1.32
C ILE A 57 4.49 16.23 0.82
N VAL A 58 4.57 17.40 0.20
CA VAL A 58 5.84 17.96 -0.29
C VAL A 58 6.82 18.16 0.86
N SER A 59 6.37 18.74 1.97
CA SER A 59 7.21 18.94 3.16
C SER A 59 7.77 17.62 3.74
N ILE A 60 6.97 16.56 3.75
CA ILE A 60 7.38 15.22 4.21
C ILE A 60 8.44 14.66 3.26
N LEU A 61 8.17 14.63 1.95
CA LEU A 61 9.11 14.11 0.95
C LEU A 61 10.45 14.86 0.98
N ASP A 62 10.39 16.18 1.11
CA ASP A 62 11.56 17.05 1.18
C ASP A 62 12.42 16.78 2.43
N LYS A 63 11.80 16.48 3.58
CA LYS A 63 12.52 16.00 4.79
C LYS A 63 13.17 14.63 4.57
N LEU A 64 12.49 13.70 3.90
CA LEU A 64 13.03 12.37 3.61
C LEU A 64 14.24 12.44 2.67
N ILE A 65 14.17 13.29 1.64
CA ILE A 65 15.27 13.49 0.69
C ILE A 65 16.49 14.12 1.37
N ARG A 66 16.30 15.12 2.25
CA ARG A 66 17.39 15.74 3.01
C ARG A 66 18.01 14.84 4.08
N ASN A 67 17.31 13.80 4.51
CA ASN A 67 17.82 12.82 5.47
C ASN A 67 17.66 11.40 4.90
N PRO A 68 18.54 10.96 3.97
CA PRO A 68 18.42 9.66 3.32
C PRO A 68 18.56 8.47 4.29
N GLY A 69 19.09 8.69 5.51
CA GLY A 69 19.09 7.67 6.56
C GLY A 69 17.68 7.20 6.95
N SER A 70 16.67 8.07 6.83
CA SER A 70 15.27 7.76 7.12
C SER A 70 14.61 6.81 6.12
N LEU A 71 15.23 6.61 4.96
CA LEU A 71 14.72 5.72 3.90
C LEU A 71 15.27 4.29 3.99
N LYS A 72 16.22 4.03 4.91
CA LYS A 72 16.89 2.72 5.01
C LYS A 72 16.03 1.63 5.65
N ILE A 73 15.03 2.02 6.43
CA ILE A 73 14.12 1.07 7.10
C ILE A 73 13.04 0.68 6.08
N THR A 74 13.04 -0.57 5.64
CA THR A 74 12.04 -1.09 4.72
C THR A 74 10.79 -1.55 5.47
N ALA A 75 9.61 -1.33 4.86
CA ALA A 75 8.37 -1.94 5.33
C ALA A 75 8.33 -3.40 4.89
N ASN A 76 9.19 -4.26 5.45
CA ASN A 76 9.11 -5.68 5.13
C ASN A 76 7.80 -6.29 5.63
N THR A 77 7.18 -6.99 4.70
CA THR A 77 5.88 -7.65 4.67
C THR A 77 5.34 -8.16 6.01
N SER A 78 4.26 -7.53 6.47
CA SER A 78 3.35 -8.13 7.44
C SER A 78 2.96 -9.55 6.99
N PRO A 79 2.88 -10.55 7.90
CA PRO A 79 2.38 -11.89 7.62
C PRO A 79 0.98 -11.94 6.95
N ARG A 80 0.25 -10.82 6.96
CA ARG A 80 -1.01 -10.65 6.21
C ARG A 80 -0.86 -10.75 4.69
N TYR A 81 0.32 -10.45 4.15
CA TYR A 81 0.62 -10.63 2.72
C TYR A 81 0.50 -12.12 2.32
N TYR A 82 1.08 -13.01 3.12
CA TYR A 82 1.01 -14.46 2.89
C TYR A 82 -0.38 -15.05 3.17
N LYS A 83 -1.13 -14.49 4.14
CA LYS A 83 -2.52 -14.93 4.38
C LYS A 83 -3.44 -14.63 3.20
N HIS A 84 -3.26 -13.50 2.52
CA HIS A 84 -4.09 -13.16 1.36
C HIS A 84 -3.66 -13.92 0.10
N LEU A 85 -2.35 -14.10 -0.13
CA LEU A 85 -1.85 -15.00 -1.18
C LEU A 85 -2.38 -16.44 -0.98
N HIS A 86 -2.42 -16.93 0.26
CA HIS A 86 -2.99 -18.23 0.59
C HIS A 86 -4.50 -18.30 0.33
N ILE A 87 -5.28 -17.27 0.65
CA ILE A 87 -6.73 -17.23 0.34
C ILE A 87 -6.95 -17.26 -1.18
N MET A 88 -6.22 -16.43 -1.94
CA MET A 88 -6.32 -16.39 -3.41
C MET A 88 -5.85 -17.69 -4.09
N LEU A 89 -4.83 -18.36 -3.54
CA LEU A 89 -4.37 -19.67 -4.02
C LEU A 89 -5.37 -20.79 -3.67
N SER A 90 -6.00 -20.73 -2.49
CA SER A 90 -6.98 -21.75 -2.06
C SER A 90 -8.26 -21.72 -2.91
N THR A 91 -8.69 -20.52 -3.35
CA THR A 91 -9.86 -20.36 -4.23
C THR A 91 -9.62 -20.82 -5.66
N LEU A 92 -8.36 -21.01 -6.08
CA LEU A 92 -8.00 -21.55 -7.41
C LEU A 92 -7.78 -23.08 -7.40
N THR A 93 -7.73 -23.71 -6.21
CA THR A 93 -7.53 -25.16 -6.05
C THR A 93 -8.80 -25.90 -5.59
N SER A 94 -9.96 -25.25 -5.62
CA SER A 94 -11.24 -25.81 -5.16
C SER A 94 -12.34 -25.64 -6.19
N ASP A 95 -12.09 -26.09 -7.41
CA ASP A 95 -13.14 -26.52 -8.35
C ASP A 95 -12.83 -27.96 -8.77
N PRO A 96 -13.61 -28.96 -8.32
CA PRO A 96 -13.87 -30.17 -9.08
C PRO A 96 -14.98 -29.96 -10.11
#